data_AF-A0A8S3CT65-F1
#
_entry.id   AF-A0A8S3CT65-F1
#
_cell.length_a   1.000
_cell.length_b   1.000
_cell.length_c   1.000
_cell.angle_alpha   90.00
_cell.angle_beta   90.00
_cell.angle_gamma   90.00
#
_symmetry.space_group_name_H-M   'P 1'
#
loop_
_entity.id
_entity.type
_entity.pdbx_description
1 polymer ?
#
loop_
_entity_poly.entity_id
_entity_poly.type
_entity_poly.pdbx_seq_one_letter_code
_entity_poly.pdbx_strand_id
1 'polypeptide(L)'
;MYKGEDHQSTTCGIPGEPIWGWLNIKHGVFTCNIPNESLSCREYWEGPNKGITSFDNIGFAMLTVFQCITMEGWTQILYWTNDAVGTLFNWLYFVPLIILGSFFMLNLVLGVLSGEFAKERERVENRRAFLKIRRQQQIEREYNNYIEWINRAEDVILNEERTTEQERRAIHEARKYAQLKKSRHNRAGKQHSVDDDEEDIDNAFNRGRGTDIERPDRPRTLMRRWHIHQRVIKSKIRILVKTQAFYWTVIVLVFLNTVCVAIEHDRQKQFLTDFLYIAEFIFLGLFVFEMLFKMYGLGVDRYFASSFNIFDFVVIFGSIFEVIWTHFNPEESFGVSVLRSLRLLRIFKVTRLVK
;
A
#
# COMPACT_ATOMS: atom_id res chain seq x y z
N MET A 1 -34.37 23.56 -41.45
CA MET A 1 -33.91 22.54 -42.42
C MET A 1 -34.73 21.28 -42.19
N TYR A 2 -34.67 20.66 -41.01
CA TYR A 2 -35.28 19.36 -40.73
C TYR A 2 -36.72 19.34 -40.16
N LYS A 3 -37.46 20.45 -40.23
CA LYS A 3 -38.78 20.56 -39.58
C LYS A 3 -39.82 19.73 -40.34
N GLY A 4 -40.48 18.77 -39.68
CA GLY A 4 -41.52 17.93 -40.28
C GLY A 4 -41.01 16.80 -41.16
N GLU A 5 -39.69 16.69 -41.36
CA GLU A 5 -39.09 15.67 -42.23
C GLU A 5 -39.01 14.31 -41.53
N ASP A 6 -38.93 14.30 -40.20
CA ASP A 6 -38.89 13.07 -39.40
C ASP A 6 -40.25 12.34 -39.35
N HIS A 7 -41.36 13.05 -39.62
CA HIS A 7 -42.75 12.53 -39.59
C HIS A 7 -43.32 12.17 -40.97
N GLN A 8 -42.61 12.45 -42.06
CA GLN A 8 -43.03 12.00 -43.42
C GLN A 8 -42.68 10.52 -43.68
N SER A 9 -42.24 9.84 -42.63
CA SER A 9 -41.74 8.48 -42.50
C SER A 9 -42.86 7.46 -42.58
N THR A 10 -42.82 6.78 -43.70
CA THR A 10 -43.50 5.55 -43.97
C THR A 10 -42.81 4.34 -43.35
N THR A 11 -43.55 3.58 -42.54
CA THR A 11 -43.07 2.30 -41.98
C THR A 11 -43.15 1.17 -43.00
N CYS A 12 -42.27 0.20 -42.85
CA CYS A 12 -42.16 -0.97 -43.70
C CYS A 12 -42.54 -2.21 -42.90
N GLY A 13 -43.72 -2.77 -43.18
CA GLY A 13 -44.25 -3.93 -42.46
C GLY A 13 -45.24 -4.76 -43.26
N ILE A 14 -45.41 -6.01 -42.83
CA ILE A 14 -46.39 -6.98 -43.33
C ILE A 14 -47.80 -6.55 -42.86
N PRO A 15 -48.83 -6.57 -43.71
CA PRO A 15 -50.19 -6.27 -43.27
C PRO A 15 -50.68 -7.29 -42.22
N GLY A 16 -50.79 -6.87 -40.95
CA GLY A 16 -51.41 -7.66 -39.88
C GLY A 16 -50.53 -7.97 -38.66
N GLU A 17 -49.24 -7.60 -38.65
CA GLU A 17 -48.31 -7.87 -37.54
C GLU A 17 -47.75 -6.59 -36.87
N PRO A 18 -47.32 -6.66 -35.59
CA PRO A 18 -46.61 -5.55 -34.94
C PRO A 18 -45.27 -5.26 -35.63
N ILE A 19 -45.04 -3.97 -35.85
CA ILE A 19 -44.05 -3.41 -36.77
C ILE A 19 -42.64 -3.51 -36.15
N TRP A 20 -41.72 -4.24 -36.80
CA TRP A 20 -40.30 -4.29 -36.46
C TRP A 20 -39.46 -3.88 -37.68
N GLY A 21 -39.11 -2.60 -37.82
CA GLY A 21 -38.14 -2.20 -38.86
C GLY A 21 -38.38 -0.83 -39.51
N TRP A 22 -37.29 -0.25 -39.99
CA TRP A 22 -37.04 1.18 -40.16
C TRP A 22 -37.46 1.79 -41.51
N LEU A 23 -37.68 3.11 -41.42
CA LEU A 23 -37.79 4.22 -42.40
C LEU A 23 -37.90 3.93 -43.91
N ASN A 24 -38.97 4.47 -44.51
CA ASN A 24 -39.00 5.04 -45.85
C ASN A 24 -39.75 6.37 -45.77
N ILE A 25 -39.58 7.34 -46.67
CA ILE A 25 -40.42 8.55 -46.79
C ILE A 25 -40.90 8.58 -48.24
N LYS A 26 -42.12 9.07 -48.53
CA LYS A 26 -42.65 9.23 -49.92
C LYS A 26 -41.72 9.98 -50.91
N HIS A 27 -40.65 10.62 -50.43
CA HIS A 27 -39.58 11.29 -51.18
C HIS A 27 -38.14 10.98 -50.66
N GLY A 28 -37.95 10.00 -49.78
CA GLY A 28 -36.64 9.61 -49.26
C GLY A 28 -35.88 8.67 -50.21
N VAL A 29 -34.54 8.67 -50.13
CA VAL A 29 -33.64 7.92 -51.05
C VAL A 29 -33.58 6.41 -50.73
N PHE A 30 -34.00 5.99 -49.53
CA PHE A 30 -33.94 4.58 -49.11
C PHE A 30 -35.11 3.77 -49.67
N THR A 31 -34.87 2.53 -50.12
CA THR A 31 -35.90 1.63 -50.66
C THR A 31 -36.06 0.40 -49.77
N CYS A 32 -37.29 0.05 -49.38
CA CYS A 32 -37.56 -1.14 -48.59
C CYS A 32 -37.51 -2.38 -49.47
N ASN A 33 -36.32 -2.96 -49.60
CA ASN A 33 -36.14 -4.20 -50.35
C ASN A 33 -35.79 -5.33 -49.38
N ILE A 34 -36.82 -5.90 -48.74
CA ILE A 34 -36.68 -7.14 -47.98
C ILE A 34 -37.06 -8.29 -48.93
N PRO A 35 -36.20 -9.30 -49.12
CA PRO A 35 -36.53 -10.42 -49.99
C PRO A 35 -37.74 -11.19 -49.43
N ASN A 36 -38.73 -11.44 -50.30
CA ASN A 36 -39.96 -12.22 -50.08
C ASN A 36 -41.17 -11.54 -49.42
N GLU A 37 -41.18 -10.23 -49.22
CA GLU A 37 -42.36 -9.51 -48.69
C GLU A 37 -42.70 -8.25 -49.49
N SER A 38 -44.00 -7.98 -49.68
CA SER A 38 -44.51 -6.76 -50.32
C SER A 38 -44.72 -5.67 -49.27
N LEU A 39 -43.63 -4.97 -48.92
CA LEU A 39 -43.68 -3.86 -47.98
C LEU A 39 -44.20 -2.59 -48.66
N SER A 40 -45.23 -1.97 -48.08
CA SER A 40 -45.78 -0.69 -48.53
C SER A 40 -45.57 0.40 -47.50
N CYS A 41 -45.10 1.54 -47.97
CA CYS A 41 -44.89 2.74 -47.20
C CYS A 41 -46.21 3.32 -46.60
N ARG A 42 -46.38 3.38 -45.27
CA ARG A 42 -47.56 3.98 -44.58
C ARG A 42 -47.27 5.29 -43.83
N GLU A 43 -48.03 6.35 -44.11
CA GLU A 43 -47.82 7.75 -43.65
C GLU A 43 -47.80 8.02 -42.13
N TYR A 44 -48.06 7.04 -41.25
CA TYR A 44 -48.08 7.26 -39.81
C TYR A 44 -46.86 6.62 -39.13
N TRP A 45 -45.95 7.47 -38.63
CA TRP A 45 -44.87 7.10 -37.72
C TRP A 45 -44.63 8.20 -36.67
N GLU A 46 -44.48 7.78 -35.42
CA GLU A 46 -44.27 8.69 -34.28
C GLU A 46 -42.89 9.36 -34.30
N GLY A 47 -41.91 8.82 -35.04
CA GLY A 47 -40.54 9.33 -35.04
C GLY A 47 -39.53 8.33 -34.44
N PRO A 48 -38.21 8.54 -34.63
CA PRO A 48 -37.19 7.71 -34.00
C PRO A 48 -37.25 7.88 -32.47
N ASN A 49 -36.86 6.84 -31.74
CA ASN A 49 -36.94 6.80 -30.26
C ASN A 49 -38.31 7.20 -29.71
N LYS A 50 -39.41 6.71 -30.31
CA LYS A 50 -40.80 7.04 -29.91
C LYS A 50 -41.10 8.55 -30.01
N GLY A 51 -40.58 9.21 -31.05
CA GLY A 51 -40.79 10.64 -31.30
C GLY A 51 -40.01 11.59 -30.40
N ILE A 52 -39.05 11.09 -29.60
CA ILE A 52 -38.21 11.95 -28.75
C ILE A 52 -37.16 12.67 -29.60
N THR A 53 -36.57 11.97 -30.57
CA THR A 53 -35.53 12.54 -31.43
C THR A 53 -36.15 13.11 -32.70
N SER A 54 -36.62 14.35 -32.61
CA SER A 54 -37.20 15.07 -33.75
C SER A 54 -36.80 16.55 -33.81
N PHE A 55 -36.94 17.15 -34.99
CA PHE A 55 -36.66 18.57 -35.24
C PHE A 55 -37.92 19.45 -35.42
N ASP A 56 -39.11 18.95 -35.02
CA ASP A 56 -40.39 19.62 -35.27
C ASP A 56 -40.66 20.81 -34.34
N ASN A 57 -40.24 20.66 -33.09
CA ASN A 57 -40.40 21.65 -32.03
C ASN A 57 -39.03 22.09 -31.53
N ILE A 58 -38.91 23.36 -31.12
CA ILE A 58 -37.65 23.91 -30.60
C ILE A 58 -37.11 23.12 -29.40
N GLY A 59 -37.99 22.59 -28.53
CA GLY A 59 -37.61 21.80 -27.36
C GLY A 59 -36.96 20.47 -27.73
N PHE A 60 -37.59 19.69 -28.61
CA PHE A 60 -37.03 18.41 -29.09
C PHE A 60 -35.78 18.65 -29.95
N ALA A 61 -35.76 19.69 -30.78
CA ALA A 61 -34.57 20.07 -31.54
C ALA A 61 -33.39 20.47 -30.64
N MET A 62 -33.63 21.17 -29.53
CA MET A 62 -32.57 21.46 -28.55
C MET A 62 -32.08 20.19 -27.86
N LEU A 63 -32.96 19.26 -27.53
CA LEU A 63 -32.61 17.99 -26.91
C LEU A 63 -31.77 17.11 -27.86
N THR A 64 -32.14 17.02 -29.13
CA THR A 64 -31.38 16.27 -30.14
C THR A 64 -30.03 16.92 -30.43
N VAL A 65 -29.95 18.25 -30.50
CA VAL A 65 -28.69 18.97 -30.63
C VAL A 65 -27.80 18.77 -29.40
N PHE A 66 -28.38 18.80 -28.19
CA PHE A 66 -27.65 18.52 -26.96
C PHE A 66 -27.08 17.10 -26.97
N GLN A 67 -27.89 16.10 -27.33
CA GLN A 67 -27.45 14.71 -27.49
C GLN A 67 -26.34 14.57 -28.54
N CYS A 68 -26.41 15.32 -29.64
CA CYS A 68 -25.32 15.36 -30.61
C CYS A 68 -24.02 15.93 -30.00
N ILE A 69 -24.12 17.05 -29.26
CA ILE A 69 -22.96 17.73 -28.65
C ILE A 69 -22.28 16.85 -27.59
N THR A 70 -23.02 15.99 -26.87
CA THR A 70 -22.44 15.03 -25.90
C THR A 70 -21.72 13.85 -26.55
N MET A 71 -21.66 13.78 -27.89
CA MET A 71 -21.08 12.68 -28.67
C MET A 71 -21.75 11.32 -28.46
N GLU A 72 -22.98 11.28 -27.95
CA GLU A 72 -23.72 10.03 -27.73
C GLU A 72 -24.82 9.85 -28.79
N GLY A 73 -24.77 8.77 -29.58
CA GLY A 73 -25.84 8.47 -30.53
C GLY A 73 -26.00 9.45 -31.71
N TRP A 74 -25.09 10.42 -31.87
CA TRP A 74 -25.14 11.43 -32.93
C TRP A 74 -25.07 10.84 -34.36
N THR A 75 -24.38 9.72 -34.53
CA THR A 75 -24.32 9.01 -35.82
C THR A 75 -25.67 8.43 -36.21
N GLN A 76 -26.46 7.95 -35.24
CA GLN A 76 -27.80 7.42 -35.48
C GLN A 76 -28.73 8.53 -35.95
N ILE A 77 -28.64 9.72 -35.33
CA ILE A 77 -29.41 10.90 -35.73
C ILE A 77 -29.02 11.35 -37.15
N LEU A 78 -27.72 11.37 -37.48
CA LEU A 78 -27.24 11.64 -38.83
C LEU A 78 -27.80 10.64 -39.85
N TYR A 79 -27.81 9.34 -39.52
CA TYR A 79 -28.34 8.30 -40.41
C TYR A 79 -29.84 8.41 -40.60
N TRP A 80 -30.63 8.64 -39.54
CA TRP A 80 -32.07 8.90 -39.68
C TRP A 80 -32.36 10.13 -40.53
N THR A 81 -31.55 11.18 -40.40
CA THR A 81 -31.67 12.39 -41.22
C THR A 81 -31.27 12.13 -42.69
N ASN A 82 -30.25 11.29 -42.93
CA ASN A 82 -29.85 10.86 -44.28
C ASN A 82 -30.92 10.01 -44.95
N ASP A 83 -31.55 9.11 -44.21
CA ASP A 83 -32.62 8.27 -44.73
C ASP A 83 -33.89 9.09 -45.02
N ALA A 84 -34.11 10.19 -44.27
CA ALA A 84 -35.23 11.11 -44.46
C ALA A 84 -35.05 12.09 -45.64
N VAL A 85 -33.90 12.78 -45.71
CA VAL A 85 -33.68 13.95 -46.59
C VAL A 85 -32.64 13.68 -47.69
N GLY A 86 -31.85 12.61 -47.55
CA GLY A 86 -30.73 12.27 -48.44
C GLY A 86 -29.37 12.76 -47.94
N THR A 87 -28.30 12.09 -48.38
CA THR A 87 -26.94 12.23 -47.80
C THR A 87 -26.19 13.50 -48.20
N LEU A 88 -26.63 14.24 -49.23
CA LEU A 88 -25.79 15.26 -49.89
C LEU A 88 -25.40 16.45 -48.99
N PHE A 89 -26.32 16.92 -48.13
CA PHE A 89 -26.11 18.16 -47.36
C PHE A 89 -26.09 17.96 -45.83
N ASN A 90 -26.48 16.79 -45.31
CA ASN A 90 -26.60 16.58 -43.86
C ASN A 90 -25.26 16.60 -43.13
N TRP A 91 -24.20 16.08 -43.76
CA TRP A 91 -22.87 16.09 -43.17
C TRP A 91 -22.35 17.52 -42.93
N LEU A 92 -22.76 18.51 -43.75
CA LEU A 92 -22.38 19.92 -43.57
C LEU A 92 -22.99 20.56 -42.33
N TYR A 93 -24.10 20.02 -41.82
CA TYR A 93 -24.70 20.45 -40.56
C TYR A 93 -24.07 19.71 -39.38
N PHE A 94 -24.07 18.37 -39.41
CA PHE A 94 -23.65 17.57 -38.25
C PHE A 94 -22.13 17.60 -38.01
N VAL A 95 -21.29 17.58 -39.05
CA VAL A 95 -19.83 17.52 -38.84
C VAL A 95 -19.31 18.80 -38.15
N PRO A 96 -19.64 20.03 -38.60
CA PRO A 96 -19.24 21.24 -37.88
C PRO A 96 -19.88 21.35 -36.50
N LEU A 97 -21.14 20.92 -36.33
CA LEU A 97 -21.82 20.90 -35.03
C LEU A 97 -21.06 20.05 -34.01
N ILE A 98 -20.63 18.85 -34.40
CA ILE A 98 -19.86 17.96 -33.52
C ILE A 98 -18.48 18.54 -33.25
N ILE A 99 -17.74 18.98 -34.28
CA ILE A 99 -16.38 19.49 -34.09
C ILE A 99 -16.38 20.73 -33.19
N LEU A 100 -17.22 21.73 -33.49
CA LEU A 100 -17.24 22.98 -32.72
C LEU A 100 -17.93 22.80 -31.37
N GLY A 101 -19.07 22.10 -31.34
CA GLY A 101 -19.86 21.92 -30.13
C GLY A 101 -19.14 21.07 -29.08
N SER A 102 -18.56 19.94 -29.48
CA SER A 102 -17.86 19.06 -28.54
C SER A 102 -16.52 19.63 -28.07
N PHE A 103 -15.75 20.27 -28.96
CA PHE A 103 -14.52 20.95 -28.59
C PHE A 103 -14.79 22.06 -27.59
N PHE A 104 -15.82 22.87 -27.84
CA PHE A 104 -16.22 23.92 -26.91
C PHE A 104 -16.68 23.37 -25.55
N MET A 105 -17.57 22.37 -25.54
CA MET A 105 -18.07 21.79 -24.29
C MET A 105 -16.97 21.11 -23.47
N LEU A 106 -16.12 20.30 -24.10
CA LEU A 106 -15.02 19.63 -23.41
C LEU A 106 -14.01 20.65 -22.84
N ASN A 107 -13.65 21.67 -23.62
CA ASN A 107 -12.71 22.68 -23.15
C ASN A 107 -13.28 23.55 -22.04
N LEU A 108 -14.58 23.87 -22.08
CA LEU A 108 -15.25 24.60 -21.00
C LEU A 108 -15.24 23.77 -19.72
N VAL A 109 -15.64 22.50 -19.79
CA VAL A 109 -15.66 21.59 -18.64
C VAL A 109 -14.26 21.41 -18.06
N LEU A 110 -13.27 21.13 -18.92
CA LEU A 110 -11.87 20.99 -18.49
C LEU A 110 -11.32 22.29 -17.90
N GLY A 111 -11.65 23.45 -18.47
CA GLY A 111 -11.22 24.76 -17.98
C GLY A 111 -11.78 25.06 -16.59
N VAL A 112 -13.09 24.86 -16.39
CA VAL A 112 -13.74 25.09 -15.10
C VAL A 112 -13.25 24.09 -14.05
N LEU A 113 -13.19 22.80 -14.38
CA LEU A 113 -12.69 21.77 -13.45
C LEU A 113 -11.23 22.02 -13.08
N SER A 114 -10.38 22.37 -14.05
CA SER A 114 -8.98 22.69 -13.80
C SER A 114 -8.83 23.91 -12.90
N GLY A 115 -9.61 24.97 -13.13
CA GLY A 115 -9.63 26.16 -12.28
C GLY A 115 -10.03 25.85 -10.83
N GLU A 116 -11.10 25.09 -10.63
CA GLU A 116 -11.55 24.69 -9.28
C GLU A 116 -10.59 23.72 -8.61
N PHE A 117 -10.02 22.74 -9.34
CA PHE A 117 -9.01 21.84 -8.80
C PHE A 117 -7.71 22.56 -8.46
N ALA A 118 -7.28 23.54 -9.25
CA ALA A 118 -6.11 24.35 -8.95
C ALA A 118 -6.32 25.15 -7.66
N LYS A 119 -7.48 25.81 -7.53
CA LYS A 119 -7.86 26.57 -6.33
C LYS A 119 -7.95 25.68 -5.08
N GLU A 120 -8.55 24.50 -5.20
CA GLU A 120 -8.66 23.57 -4.07
C GLU A 120 -7.30 22.97 -3.70
N ARG A 121 -6.48 22.65 -4.69
CA ARG A 121 -5.11 22.18 -4.46
C ARG A 121 -4.27 23.22 -3.73
N GLU A 122 -4.34 24.49 -4.14
CA GLU A 122 -3.65 25.60 -3.48
C GLU A 122 -4.09 25.76 -2.02
N ARG A 123 -5.40 25.70 -1.73
CA ARG A 123 -5.93 25.73 -0.36
C ARG A 123 -5.38 24.58 0.49
N VAL A 124 -5.34 23.37 -0.05
CA VAL A 124 -4.82 22.19 0.66
C VAL A 124 -3.31 22.31 0.91
N GLU A 125 -2.54 22.78 -0.09
CA GLU A 125 -1.10 23.00 0.06
C GLU A 125 -0.79 24.08 1.11
N ASN A 126 -1.50 25.21 1.10
CA ASN A 126 -1.36 26.26 2.11
C ASN A 126 -1.69 25.75 3.52
N ARG A 127 -2.76 24.96 3.67
CA ARG A 127 -3.12 24.33 4.97
C ARG A 127 -2.04 23.36 5.45
N ARG A 128 -1.50 22.53 4.55
CA ARG A 128 -0.41 21.58 4.86
C ARG A 128 0.87 22.31 5.26
N ALA A 129 1.24 23.37 4.52
CA ALA A 129 2.40 24.20 4.83
C ALA A 129 2.25 24.86 6.21
N PHE A 130 1.08 25.43 6.51
CA PHE A 130 0.78 26.00 7.81
C PHE A 130 0.89 24.99 8.95
N LEU A 131 0.31 23.79 8.80
CA LEU A 131 0.40 22.72 9.81
C LEU A 131 1.84 22.22 10.00
N LYS A 132 2.63 22.13 8.92
CA LYS A 132 4.03 21.73 8.97
C LYS A 132 4.88 22.75 9.72
N ILE A 133 4.69 24.05 9.44
CA ILE A 133 5.37 25.14 10.15
C ILE A 133 5.02 25.11 11.64
N ARG A 134 3.73 24.96 11.99
CA ARG A 134 3.31 24.85 13.39
C ARG A 134 3.95 23.66 14.11
N ARG A 135 4.01 22.50 13.47
CA ARG A 135 4.65 21.31 14.04
C ARG A 135 6.15 21.54 14.25
N GLN A 136 6.82 22.18 13.30
CA GLN A 136 8.24 22.51 13.41
C GLN A 136 8.50 23.48 14.57
N GLN A 137 7.70 24.55 14.68
CA GLN A 137 7.79 25.51 15.78
C GLN A 137 7.51 24.88 17.15
N GLN A 138 6.67 23.85 17.22
CA GLN A 138 6.44 23.11 18.45
C GLN A 138 7.64 22.25 18.82
N ILE A 139 8.17 21.47 17.87
CA ILE A 139 9.37 20.64 18.08
C ILE A 139 10.56 21.52 18.47
N GLU A 140 10.73 22.68 17.86
CA GLU A 140 11.82 23.62 18.18
C GLU A 140 11.69 24.20 19.59
N ARG A 141 10.47 24.55 20.03
CA ARG A 141 10.23 24.99 21.41
C ARG A 141 10.49 23.88 22.41
N GLU A 142 9.98 22.68 22.16
CA GLU A 142 10.24 21.51 23.00
C GLU A 142 11.75 21.20 23.06
N TYR A 143 12.44 21.25 21.92
CA TYR A 143 13.89 21.08 21.84
C TYR A 143 14.65 22.12 22.66
N ASN A 144 14.34 23.40 22.53
CA ASN A 144 15.00 24.47 23.28
C ASN A 144 14.77 24.31 24.79
N ASN A 145 13.55 23.95 25.21
CA ASN A 145 13.26 23.64 26.60
C ASN A 145 14.13 22.47 27.09
N TYR A 146 14.24 21.37 26.32
CA TYR A 146 15.09 20.24 26.72
C TYR A 146 16.57 20.63 26.86
N ILE A 147 17.10 21.46 25.95
CA ILE A 147 18.47 21.96 26.03
C ILE A 147 18.68 22.81 27.29
N GLU A 148 17.74 23.68 27.63
CA GLU A 148 17.82 24.49 28.85
C GLU A 148 17.85 23.60 30.11
N TRP A 149 17.00 22.56 30.16
CA TRP A 149 17.01 21.59 31.25
C TRP A 149 18.33 20.82 31.35
N ILE A 150 18.91 20.42 30.21
CA ILE A 150 20.21 19.72 30.18
C ILE A 150 21.32 20.64 30.68
N ASN A 151 21.43 21.86 30.15
CA ASN A 151 22.45 22.82 30.57
C ASN A 151 22.34 23.13 32.06
N ARG A 152 21.12 23.29 32.57
CA ARG A 152 20.87 23.53 34.00
C ARG A 152 21.27 22.34 34.87
N ALA A 153 21.05 21.11 34.41
CA ALA A 153 21.51 19.92 35.12
C ALA A 153 23.04 19.81 35.11
N GLU A 154 23.69 20.13 33.99
CA GLU A 154 25.16 20.17 33.87
C GLU A 154 25.77 21.20 34.82
N ASP A 155 25.20 22.41 34.90
CA ASP A 155 25.62 23.45 35.85
C ASP A 155 25.52 22.99 37.32
N VAL A 156 24.46 22.25 37.68
CA VAL A 156 24.29 21.72 39.04
C VAL A 156 25.34 20.66 39.35
N ILE A 157 25.60 19.73 38.42
CA ILE A 157 26.62 18.69 38.59
C ILE A 157 28.01 19.32 38.73
N LEU A 158 28.36 20.29 37.87
CA LEU A 158 29.63 21.01 37.92
C LEU A 158 29.80 21.75 39.25
N ASN A 159 28.73 22.37 39.77
CA ASN A 159 28.77 23.02 41.08
C ASN A 159 28.92 22.00 42.22
N GLU A 160 28.20 20.87 42.18
CA GLU A 160 28.31 19.80 43.17
C GLU A 160 29.74 19.20 43.19
N GLU A 161 30.33 18.96 42.02
CA GLU A 161 31.70 18.47 41.90
C GLU A 161 32.72 19.49 42.42
N ARG A 162 32.54 20.78 42.13
CA ARG A 162 33.35 21.87 42.72
C ARG A 162 33.24 21.92 44.24
N THR A 163 32.04 21.81 44.80
CA THR A 163 31.85 21.79 46.26
C THR A 163 32.47 20.55 46.89
N THR A 164 32.32 19.38 46.28
CA THR A 164 32.92 18.11 46.73
C THR A 164 34.45 18.17 46.68
N GLU A 165 35.04 18.77 45.64
CA GLU A 165 36.48 19.00 45.58
C GLU A 165 36.97 19.96 46.68
N GLN A 166 36.26 21.05 46.92
CA GLN A 166 36.60 22.00 47.99
C GLN A 166 36.52 21.33 49.37
N GLU A 167 35.46 20.58 49.64
CA GLU A 167 35.30 19.79 50.86
C GLU A 167 36.40 18.73 51.01
N ARG A 168 36.72 17.99 49.94
CA ARG A 168 37.81 17.01 49.93
C ARG A 168 39.16 17.65 50.25
N ARG A 169 39.46 18.82 49.68
CA ARG A 169 40.70 19.57 49.97
C ARG A 169 40.74 20.00 51.45
N ALA A 170 39.64 20.54 51.98
CA ALA A 170 39.55 20.94 53.39
C ALA A 170 39.75 19.75 54.35
N ILE A 171 39.12 18.60 54.08
CA ILE A 171 39.28 17.38 54.89
C ILE A 171 40.72 16.86 54.83
N HIS A 172 41.35 16.88 53.64
CA HIS A 172 42.73 16.45 53.47
C HIS A 172 43.71 17.34 54.24
N GLU A 173 43.52 18.66 54.20
CA GLU A 173 44.32 19.61 54.98
C GLU A 173 44.13 19.44 56.49
N ALA A 174 42.88 19.23 56.94
CA ALA A 174 42.58 18.94 58.35
C ALA A 174 43.25 17.64 58.82
N ARG A 175 43.23 16.57 58.00
CA ARG A 175 43.94 15.30 58.29
C ARG A 175 45.45 15.50 58.36
N LYS A 176 46.03 16.27 57.44
CA LYS A 176 47.47 16.58 57.43
C LYS A 176 47.87 17.35 58.69
N TYR A 177 47.08 18.34 59.11
CA TYR A 177 47.31 19.07 60.35
C TYR A 177 47.18 18.17 61.59
N ALA A 178 46.18 17.29 61.63
CA ALA A 178 46.00 16.31 62.71
C ALA A 178 47.16 15.31 62.79
N GLN A 179 47.68 14.82 61.66
CA GLN A 179 48.85 13.95 61.61
C GLN A 179 50.13 14.64 62.10
N LEU A 180 50.34 15.91 61.72
CA LEU A 180 51.46 16.73 62.23
C LEU A 180 51.35 16.96 63.74
N LYS A 181 50.13 17.14 64.26
CA LYS A 181 49.89 17.25 65.71
C LYS A 181 50.17 15.92 66.43
N LYS A 182 49.76 14.78 65.85
CA LYS A 182 50.00 13.44 66.41
C LYS A 182 51.48 13.03 66.35
N SER A 183 52.21 13.40 65.28
CA SER A 183 53.66 13.14 65.20
C SER A 183 54.46 13.99 66.19
N ARG A 184 54.01 15.23 66.47
CA ARG A 184 54.53 16.06 67.56
C ARG A 184 54.24 15.47 68.94
N HIS A 185 53.06 14.89 69.16
CA HIS A 185 52.70 14.24 70.42
C HIS A 185 53.46 12.92 70.64
N ASN A 186 53.60 12.09 69.62
CA ASN A 186 54.39 10.84 69.69
C ASN A 186 55.90 11.08 69.86
N ARG A 187 56.44 12.22 69.40
CA ARG A 187 57.82 12.64 69.72
C ARG A 187 58.00 13.14 71.15
N ALA A 188 56.92 13.54 71.83
CA ALA A 188 56.97 14.03 73.21
C ALA A 188 56.72 12.92 74.27
N GLY A 189 56.33 11.70 73.86
CA GLY A 189 55.91 10.63 74.78
C GLY A 189 56.84 9.41 74.91
N LYS A 190 58.10 9.45 74.45
CA LYS A 190 59.01 8.30 74.56
C LYS A 190 60.01 8.46 75.70
N GLN A 191 59.56 8.24 76.94
CA GLN A 191 60.39 7.83 78.08
C GLN A 191 59.60 6.84 78.97
N HIS A 192 60.22 5.66 79.19
CA HIS A 192 60.11 4.75 80.34
C HIS A 192 58.88 3.82 80.51
N SER A 193 59.05 2.49 80.29
CA SER A 193 59.20 1.42 81.31
C SER A 193 58.95 0.01 80.70
N VAL A 194 59.33 -1.02 81.46
CA VAL A 194 59.55 -2.45 81.14
C VAL A 194 58.52 -3.34 81.88
N ASP A 195 58.21 -4.51 81.30
CA ASP A 195 57.55 -5.75 81.78
C ASP A 195 56.12 -5.75 82.39
N ASP A 196 55.21 -6.56 81.81
CA ASP A 196 54.58 -7.78 82.38
C ASP A 196 53.29 -8.22 81.61
N ASP A 197 53.04 -9.52 81.66
CA ASP A 197 52.02 -10.32 80.96
C ASP A 197 50.55 -9.97 81.28
N GLU A 198 49.65 -10.01 80.30
CA GLU A 198 48.39 -10.78 80.33
C GLU A 198 47.56 -10.63 79.03
N GLU A 199 46.84 -11.72 78.74
CA GLU A 199 45.96 -11.99 77.60
C GLU A 199 44.75 -11.03 77.54
N ASP A 200 44.27 -10.69 76.34
CA ASP A 200 42.98 -11.17 75.82
C ASP A 200 42.40 -10.33 74.67
N ILE A 201 41.85 -11.06 73.70
CA ILE A 201 40.71 -10.71 72.83
C ILE A 201 40.87 -9.45 71.95
N ASP A 202 41.37 -9.64 70.73
CA ASP A 202 40.73 -9.08 69.52
C ASP A 202 41.36 -9.63 68.23
N ASN A 203 41.32 -10.96 68.11
CA ASN A 203 41.48 -11.66 66.84
C ASN A 203 40.14 -12.29 66.42
N ALA A 204 39.12 -11.45 66.20
CA ALA A 204 37.81 -11.92 65.76
C ALA A 204 37.03 -10.90 64.92
N PHE A 205 37.63 -10.27 63.90
CA PHE A 205 36.80 -9.67 62.83
C PHE A 205 37.35 -9.77 61.40
N ASN A 206 38.47 -10.46 61.17
CA ASN A 206 39.05 -10.63 59.84
C ASN A 206 39.14 -12.09 59.36
N ARG A 207 38.09 -12.87 59.64
CA ARG A 207 37.84 -14.15 58.97
C ARG A 207 36.38 -14.28 58.55
N GLY A 208 35.93 -13.35 57.71
CA GLY A 208 34.86 -13.62 56.73
C GLY A 208 35.41 -14.52 55.62
N ARG A 209 35.77 -15.76 55.96
CA ARG A 209 36.10 -16.82 55.01
C ARG A 209 34.81 -17.07 54.22
N GLY A 210 34.82 -16.68 52.94
CA GLY A 210 33.75 -16.98 52.01
C GLY A 210 33.39 -18.45 52.13
N THR A 211 32.13 -18.72 52.46
CA THR A 211 31.53 -20.03 52.23
C THR A 211 31.34 -20.13 50.72
N ASP A 212 32.32 -20.72 50.05
CA ASP A 212 32.13 -21.26 48.71
C ASP A 212 31.05 -22.33 48.82
N ILE A 213 29.82 -21.91 48.52
CA ILE A 213 28.72 -22.84 48.26
C ILE A 213 29.06 -23.48 46.91
N GLU A 214 29.68 -24.65 46.95
CA GLU A 214 29.79 -25.55 45.81
C GLU A 214 28.37 -25.88 45.32
N ARG A 215 27.92 -25.16 44.29
CA ARG A 215 26.71 -25.49 43.55
C ARG A 215 27.03 -26.73 42.71
N PRO A 216 26.16 -27.74 42.67
CA PRO A 216 26.44 -28.94 41.88
C PRO A 216 26.49 -28.55 40.39
N ASP A 217 27.63 -28.82 39.76
CA ASP A 217 27.85 -28.66 38.32
C ASP A 217 26.94 -29.63 37.56
N ARG A 218 25.73 -29.18 37.21
CA ARG A 218 24.89 -29.83 36.20
C ARG A 218 25.52 -29.61 34.82
N PRO A 219 25.42 -30.56 33.87
CA PRO A 219 26.08 -30.49 32.56
C PRO A 219 25.41 -29.42 31.67
N ARG A 220 25.71 -28.14 31.92
CA ARG A 220 25.16 -26.97 31.22
C ARG A 220 25.91 -26.61 29.95
N THR A 221 26.95 -27.37 29.58
CA THR A 221 27.85 -27.04 28.46
C THR A 221 27.19 -27.26 27.10
N LEU A 222 26.39 -28.33 26.93
CA LEU A 222 25.68 -28.62 25.66
C LEU A 222 24.55 -27.63 25.37
N MET A 223 23.68 -27.32 26.34
CA MET A 223 22.63 -26.31 26.17
C MET A 223 23.22 -24.92 25.90
N ARG A 224 24.30 -24.54 26.59
CA ARG A 224 24.97 -23.25 26.36
C ARG A 224 25.62 -23.20 24.97
N ARG A 225 26.28 -24.28 24.51
CA ARG A 225 26.79 -24.41 23.13
C ARG A 225 25.65 -24.33 22.11
N TRP A 226 24.53 -25.01 22.34
CA TRP A 226 23.37 -24.98 21.46
C TRP A 226 22.78 -23.57 21.34
N HIS A 227 22.58 -22.86 22.45
CA HIS A 227 22.10 -21.47 22.43
C HIS A 227 23.06 -20.50 21.73
N ILE A 228 24.38 -20.69 21.87
CA ILE A 228 25.38 -19.89 21.16
C ILE A 228 25.34 -20.21 19.66
N HIS A 229 25.26 -21.48 19.27
CA HIS A 229 25.18 -21.91 17.87
C HIS A 229 23.89 -21.38 17.20
N GLN A 230 22.76 -21.43 17.90
CA GLN A 230 21.48 -20.88 17.47
C GLN A 230 21.56 -19.36 17.23
N ARG A 231 22.24 -18.61 18.11
CA ARG A 231 22.47 -17.16 17.95
C ARG A 231 23.35 -16.84 16.74
N VAL A 232 24.39 -17.63 16.49
CA VAL A 232 25.27 -17.48 15.31
C VAL A 232 24.50 -17.79 14.02
N ILE A 233 23.72 -18.87 13.98
CA ILE A 233 22.86 -19.23 12.84
C ILE A 233 21.84 -18.12 12.57
N LYS A 234 21.15 -17.63 13.61
CA LYS A 234 20.18 -16.53 13.48
C LYS A 234 20.83 -15.24 12.97
N SER A 235 22.05 -14.93 13.42
CA SER A 235 22.82 -13.79 12.93
C SER A 235 23.18 -13.93 11.45
N LYS A 236 23.69 -15.10 11.03
CA LYS A 236 24.02 -15.39 9.63
C LYS A 236 22.78 -15.32 8.71
N ILE A 237 21.66 -15.88 9.13
CA ILE A 237 20.40 -15.83 8.36
C ILE A 237 19.89 -14.39 8.26
N ARG A 238 19.99 -13.60 9.33
CA ARG A 238 19.62 -12.17 9.30
C ARG A 238 20.47 -11.40 8.29
N ILE A 239 21.77 -11.70 8.18
CA ILE A 239 22.64 -11.09 7.18
C ILE A 239 22.18 -11.53 5.78
N LEU A 240 21.92 -12.82 5.57
CA LEU A 240 21.46 -13.37 4.29
C LEU A 240 20.15 -12.72 3.81
N VAL A 241 19.13 -12.63 4.67
CA VAL A 241 17.83 -12.01 4.34
C VAL A 241 17.95 -10.54 3.95
N LYS A 242 18.99 -9.85 4.44
CA LYS A 242 19.28 -8.45 4.10
C LYS A 242 20.14 -8.28 2.85
N THR A 243 20.66 -9.36 2.27
CA THR A 243 21.47 -9.26 1.06
C THR A 243 20.63 -8.90 -0.16
N GLN A 244 21.24 -8.15 -1.07
CA GLN A 244 20.62 -7.81 -2.35
C GLN A 244 20.32 -9.06 -3.20
N ALA A 245 21.15 -10.10 -3.08
CA ALA A 245 20.94 -11.37 -3.77
C ALA A 245 19.61 -12.03 -3.35
N PHE A 246 19.32 -12.10 -2.05
CA PHE A 246 18.06 -12.65 -1.56
C PHE A 246 16.85 -11.89 -2.12
N TYR A 247 16.94 -10.56 -2.19
CA TYR A 247 15.89 -9.74 -2.81
C TYR A 247 15.66 -10.10 -4.30
N TRP A 248 16.72 -10.19 -5.09
CA TRP A 248 16.62 -10.60 -6.50
C TRP A 248 16.05 -12.01 -6.66
N THR A 249 16.41 -12.96 -5.80
CA THR A 249 15.83 -14.32 -5.86
C THR A 249 14.31 -14.30 -5.68
N VAL A 250 13.79 -13.51 -4.75
CA VAL A 250 12.34 -13.40 -4.52
C VAL A 250 11.64 -12.78 -5.73
N ILE A 251 12.24 -11.76 -6.35
CA ILE A 251 11.66 -11.14 -7.55
C ILE A 251 11.61 -12.13 -8.70
N VAL A 252 12.69 -12.87 -8.94
CA VAL A 252 12.73 -13.89 -10.01
C VAL A 252 11.65 -14.96 -9.76
N LEU A 253 11.46 -15.39 -8.52
CA LEU A 253 10.38 -16.33 -8.17
C LEU A 253 8.98 -15.78 -8.45
N VAL A 254 8.73 -14.51 -8.11
CA VAL A 254 7.46 -13.84 -8.41
C VAL A 254 7.26 -13.74 -9.91
N PHE A 255 8.28 -13.32 -10.66
CA PHE A 255 8.22 -13.19 -12.11
C PHE A 255 7.90 -14.54 -12.77
N LEU A 256 8.63 -15.60 -12.42
CA LEU A 256 8.38 -16.94 -12.95
C LEU A 256 6.98 -17.46 -12.60
N ASN A 257 6.50 -17.17 -11.38
CA ASN A 257 5.14 -17.53 -10.99
C ASN A 257 4.09 -16.77 -11.81
N THR A 258 4.27 -15.48 -12.06
CA THR A 258 3.39 -14.67 -12.93
C THR A 258 3.40 -15.19 -14.36
N VAL A 259 4.56 -15.58 -14.89
CA VAL A 259 4.65 -16.18 -16.24
C VAL A 259 3.86 -17.49 -16.32
N CYS A 260 3.92 -18.34 -15.28
CA CYS A 260 3.13 -19.57 -15.26
C CYS A 260 1.62 -19.29 -15.28
N VAL A 261 1.16 -18.28 -14.52
CA VAL A 261 -0.24 -17.85 -14.54
C VAL A 261 -0.63 -17.26 -15.91
N ALA A 262 0.27 -16.54 -16.57
CA ALA A 262 0.00 -15.92 -17.87
C ALA A 262 -0.04 -16.90 -19.05
N ILE A 263 0.57 -18.09 -18.93
CA ILE A 263 0.60 -19.11 -19.98
C ILE A 263 -0.71 -19.91 -20.06
N GLU A 264 -1.50 -19.92 -18.99
CA GLU A 264 -2.79 -20.61 -18.93
C GLU A 264 -3.74 -20.10 -20.03
N HIS A 265 -4.24 -21.01 -20.87
CA HIS A 265 -5.14 -20.68 -21.98
C HIS A 265 -6.21 -21.75 -22.20
N ASP A 266 -7.30 -21.37 -22.86
CA ASP A 266 -8.40 -22.28 -23.15
C ASP A 266 -7.95 -23.43 -24.09
N ARG A 267 -8.45 -24.65 -23.81
CA ARG A 267 -8.14 -25.89 -24.54
C ARG A 267 -6.64 -26.26 -24.64
N GLN A 268 -5.89 -26.03 -23.58
CA GLN A 268 -4.47 -26.40 -23.53
C GLN A 268 -4.22 -27.92 -23.43
N LYS A 269 -3.03 -28.37 -23.84
CA LYS A 269 -2.61 -29.78 -23.74
C LYS A 269 -2.53 -30.22 -22.28
N GLN A 270 -2.86 -31.48 -22.01
CA GLN A 270 -2.91 -32.04 -20.66
C GLN A 270 -1.56 -31.96 -19.93
N PHE A 271 -0.45 -32.18 -20.64
CA PHE A 271 0.91 -31.98 -20.13
C PHE A 271 1.14 -30.58 -19.55
N LEU A 272 0.63 -29.53 -20.21
CA LEU A 272 0.79 -28.16 -19.72
C LEU A 272 -0.01 -27.93 -18.44
N THR A 273 -1.22 -28.50 -18.37
CA THR A 273 -2.06 -28.44 -17.17
C THR A 273 -1.37 -29.12 -15.98
N ASP A 274 -0.82 -30.32 -16.20
CA ASP A 274 -0.10 -31.07 -15.16
C ASP A 274 1.17 -30.34 -14.71
N PHE A 275 1.92 -29.77 -15.66
CA PHE A 275 3.10 -28.96 -15.37
C PHE A 275 2.74 -27.72 -14.53
N LEU A 276 1.70 -26.98 -14.92
CA LEU A 276 1.27 -25.77 -14.21
C LEU A 276 0.80 -26.09 -12.79
N TYR A 277 0.12 -27.23 -12.59
CA TYR A 277 -0.28 -27.72 -11.27
C TYR A 277 0.93 -28.02 -10.37
N ILE A 278 1.94 -28.73 -10.89
CA ILE A 278 3.17 -29.03 -10.15
C ILE A 278 3.95 -27.74 -9.85
N ALA A 279 4.08 -26.85 -10.83
CA ALA A 279 4.78 -25.58 -10.70
C ALA A 279 4.17 -24.72 -9.59
N GLU A 280 2.84 -24.68 -9.52
CA GLU A 280 2.12 -24.02 -8.44
C GLU A 280 2.55 -24.50 -7.05
N PHE A 281 2.59 -25.81 -6.83
CA PHE A 281 2.96 -26.39 -5.53
C PHE A 281 4.42 -26.08 -5.19
N ILE A 282 5.31 -26.11 -6.19
CA ILE A 282 6.72 -25.71 -6.05
C ILE A 282 6.84 -24.24 -5.64
N PHE A 283 6.16 -23.33 -6.34
CA PHE A 283 6.20 -21.90 -6.00
C PHE A 283 5.64 -21.63 -4.61
N LEU A 284 4.54 -22.29 -4.23
CA LEU A 284 3.99 -22.20 -2.87
C LEU A 284 5.04 -22.64 -1.83
N GLY A 285 5.68 -23.80 -2.03
CA GLY A 285 6.73 -24.28 -1.15
C GLY A 285 7.91 -23.30 -1.02
N LEU A 286 8.36 -22.72 -2.12
CA LEU A 286 9.43 -21.72 -2.13
C LEU A 286 9.02 -20.43 -1.39
N PHE A 287 7.77 -19.98 -1.52
CA PHE A 287 7.28 -18.82 -0.78
C PHE A 287 7.11 -19.09 0.72
N VAL A 288 6.65 -20.28 1.10
CA VAL A 288 6.60 -20.70 2.51
C VAL A 288 8.02 -20.72 3.10
N PHE A 289 8.98 -21.30 2.39
CA PHE A 289 10.37 -21.33 2.82
C PHE A 289 10.95 -19.91 2.97
N GLU A 290 10.73 -19.06 1.98
CA GLU A 290 11.12 -17.64 1.99
C GLU A 290 10.56 -16.90 3.22
N MET A 291 9.27 -17.10 3.53
CA MET A 291 8.59 -16.55 4.70
C MET A 291 9.19 -17.06 6.01
N LEU A 292 9.40 -18.37 6.15
CA LEU A 292 10.00 -18.98 7.34
C LEU A 292 11.42 -18.48 7.58
N PHE A 293 12.23 -18.33 6.52
CA PHE A 293 13.59 -17.78 6.60
C PHE A 293 13.59 -16.33 7.11
N LYS A 294 12.68 -15.49 6.59
CA LYS A 294 12.51 -14.12 7.08
C LYS A 294 12.09 -14.09 8.55
N MET A 295 11.08 -14.89 8.94
CA MET A 295 10.56 -14.93 10.29
C MET A 295 11.62 -15.39 11.30
N TYR A 296 12.42 -16.40 10.94
CA TYR A 296 13.51 -16.89 11.78
C TYR A 296 14.64 -15.87 11.95
N GLY A 297 15.07 -15.20 10.87
CA GLY A 297 16.18 -14.23 10.90
C GLY A 297 15.84 -12.88 11.56
N LEU A 298 14.65 -12.34 11.28
CA LEU A 298 14.20 -11.03 11.77
C LEU A 298 13.58 -11.12 13.17
N GLY A 299 12.95 -12.25 13.50
CA GLY A 299 12.07 -12.42 14.65
C GLY A 299 10.62 -12.08 14.31
N VAL A 300 9.68 -12.74 15.00
CA VAL A 300 8.24 -12.68 14.73
C VAL A 300 7.70 -11.25 14.82
N ASP A 301 8.00 -10.53 15.91
CA ASP A 301 7.47 -9.18 16.13
C ASP A 301 7.92 -8.18 15.05
N ARG A 302 9.20 -8.24 14.66
CA ARG A 302 9.76 -7.38 13.61
C ARG A 302 9.30 -7.78 12.21
N TYR A 303 8.94 -9.04 12.00
CA TYR A 303 8.37 -9.50 10.74
C TYR A 303 6.98 -8.88 10.55
N PHE A 304 6.09 -9.00 11.54
CA PHE A 304 4.72 -8.47 11.49
C PHE A 304 4.62 -6.95 11.60
N ALA A 305 5.66 -6.24 12.05
CA ALA A 305 5.69 -4.78 12.01
C ALA A 305 5.71 -4.21 10.57
N SER A 306 6.11 -5.00 9.58
CA SER A 306 6.18 -4.57 8.16
C SER A 306 4.91 -4.94 7.42
N SER A 307 4.19 -3.95 6.88
CA SER A 307 2.96 -4.17 6.09
C SER A 307 3.15 -5.11 4.91
N PHE A 308 4.33 -5.09 4.26
CA PHE A 308 4.62 -6.01 3.14
C PHE A 308 4.81 -7.45 3.58
N ASN A 309 5.41 -7.68 4.75
CA ASN A 309 5.56 -9.03 5.29
C ASN A 309 4.20 -9.59 5.77
N ILE A 310 3.33 -8.74 6.33
CA ILE A 310 1.95 -9.12 6.66
C ILE A 310 1.20 -9.55 5.39
N PHE A 311 1.31 -8.77 4.32
CA PHE A 311 0.70 -9.11 3.03
C PHE A 311 1.20 -10.45 2.50
N ASP A 312 2.52 -10.68 2.51
CA ASP A 312 3.11 -11.96 2.11
C ASP A 312 2.56 -13.13 2.93
N PHE A 313 2.45 -12.96 4.25
CA PHE A 313 1.86 -13.96 5.15
C PHE A 313 0.42 -14.28 4.79
N VAL A 314 -0.43 -13.27 4.57
CA VAL A 314 -1.84 -13.46 4.21
C VAL A 314 -1.98 -14.18 2.87
N VAL A 315 -1.18 -13.80 1.86
CA VAL A 315 -1.21 -14.44 0.53
C VAL A 315 -0.76 -15.90 0.61
N ILE A 316 0.30 -16.21 1.36
CA ILE A 316 0.80 -17.58 1.54
C ILE A 316 -0.22 -18.40 2.33
N PHE A 317 -0.77 -17.86 3.42
CA PHE A 317 -1.75 -18.55 4.24
C PHE A 317 -3.04 -18.84 3.45
N GLY A 318 -3.53 -17.88 2.65
CA GLY A 318 -4.64 -18.09 1.74
C GLY A 318 -4.35 -19.17 0.69
N SER A 319 -3.12 -19.22 0.16
CA SER A 319 -2.71 -20.27 -0.80
C SER A 319 -2.64 -21.65 -0.14
N ILE A 320 -2.17 -21.75 1.11
CA ILE A 320 -2.18 -23.01 1.86
C ILE A 320 -3.61 -23.45 2.16
N PHE A 321 -4.46 -22.51 2.58
CA PHE A 321 -5.87 -22.78 2.85
C PHE A 321 -6.59 -23.29 1.60
N GLU A 322 -6.33 -22.72 0.42
CA GLU A 322 -6.86 -23.20 -0.86
C GLU A 322 -6.48 -24.68 -1.13
N VAL A 323 -5.21 -25.03 -0.97
CA VAL A 323 -4.72 -26.41 -1.18
C VAL A 323 -5.38 -27.38 -0.20
N ILE A 324 -5.53 -26.97 1.07
CA ILE A 324 -6.20 -27.80 2.09
C ILE A 324 -7.70 -27.93 1.79
N TRP A 325 -8.36 -26.83 1.44
CA TRP A 325 -9.80 -26.79 1.17
C TRP A 325 -10.18 -27.68 -0.01
N THR A 326 -9.43 -27.60 -1.12
CA THR A 326 -9.65 -28.43 -2.31
C THR A 326 -9.41 -29.92 -2.03
N HIS A 327 -8.56 -30.26 -1.05
CA HIS A 327 -8.35 -31.65 -0.63
C HIS A 327 -9.54 -32.22 0.15
N PHE A 328 -10.20 -31.42 1.00
CA PHE A 328 -11.31 -31.89 1.84
C PHE A 328 -12.68 -31.80 1.15
N ASN A 329 -12.91 -30.77 0.33
CA ASN A 329 -14.20 -30.51 -0.32
C ASN A 329 -14.03 -30.40 -1.85
N PRO A 330 -13.87 -31.53 -2.57
CA PRO A 330 -13.65 -31.51 -4.01
C PRO A 330 -14.89 -31.04 -4.82
N GLU A 331 -16.10 -31.18 -4.27
CA GLU A 331 -17.33 -30.89 -5.01
C GLU A 331 -17.84 -29.44 -4.87
N GLU A 332 -17.44 -28.70 -3.82
CA GLU A 332 -17.79 -27.29 -3.66
C GLU A 332 -16.81 -26.36 -4.41
N SER A 333 -16.95 -26.33 -5.74
CA SER A 333 -16.02 -25.60 -6.63
C SER A 333 -16.23 -24.07 -6.71
N PHE A 334 -17.32 -23.53 -6.18
CA PHE A 334 -17.73 -22.14 -6.47
C PHE A 334 -16.80 -21.06 -5.89
N GLY A 335 -15.98 -21.40 -4.87
CA GLY A 335 -14.98 -20.48 -4.29
C GLY A 335 -13.55 -20.70 -4.78
N VAL A 336 -13.24 -21.84 -5.39
CA VAL A 336 -11.87 -22.26 -5.71
C VAL A 336 -11.27 -21.38 -6.81
N SER A 337 -12.07 -20.97 -7.81
CA SER A 337 -11.59 -20.13 -8.91
C SER A 337 -11.07 -18.76 -8.42
N VAL A 338 -11.76 -18.13 -7.46
CA VAL A 338 -11.36 -16.85 -6.88
C VAL A 338 -10.04 -16.98 -6.10
N LEU A 339 -9.88 -18.09 -5.36
CA LEU A 339 -8.65 -18.38 -4.62
C LEU A 339 -7.44 -18.58 -5.55
N ARG A 340 -7.64 -19.24 -6.71
CA ARG A 340 -6.61 -19.33 -7.75
C ARG A 340 -6.17 -17.95 -8.24
N SER A 341 -7.11 -17.01 -8.39
CA SER A 341 -6.81 -15.63 -8.80
C SER A 341 -6.01 -14.84 -7.76
N LEU A 342 -6.04 -15.22 -6.47
CA LEU A 342 -5.23 -14.57 -5.43
C LEU A 342 -3.72 -14.73 -5.68
N ARG A 343 -3.30 -15.68 -6.50
CA ARG A 343 -1.89 -15.84 -6.91
C ARG A 343 -1.39 -14.65 -7.69
N LEU A 344 -2.27 -13.94 -8.42
CA LEU A 344 -1.93 -12.68 -9.10
C LEU A 344 -1.46 -11.62 -8.12
N LEU A 345 -1.91 -11.66 -6.86
CA LEU A 345 -1.47 -10.70 -5.84
C LEU A 345 0.03 -10.77 -5.56
N ARG A 346 0.69 -11.87 -5.91
CA ARG A 346 2.16 -12.02 -5.78
C ARG A 346 2.91 -11.01 -6.64
N ILE A 347 2.33 -10.54 -7.76
CA ILE A 347 2.94 -9.47 -8.58
C ILE A 347 3.12 -8.18 -7.79
N PHE A 348 2.28 -7.90 -6.79
CA PHE A 348 2.42 -6.72 -5.94
C PHE A 348 3.68 -6.77 -5.08
N LYS A 349 4.37 -7.91 -4.92
CA LYS A 349 5.72 -7.94 -4.33
C LYS A 349 6.71 -7.04 -5.09
N VAL A 350 6.50 -6.83 -6.39
CA VAL A 350 7.32 -5.92 -7.21
C VAL A 350 7.15 -4.45 -6.80
N THR A 351 6.00 -4.06 -6.22
CA THR A 351 5.80 -2.69 -5.72
C THR A 351 6.74 -2.31 -4.58
N ARG A 352 7.37 -3.30 -3.93
CA ARG A 352 8.46 -3.09 -2.98
C ARG A 352 9.69 -2.43 -3.62
N LEU A 353 9.85 -2.53 -4.95
CA LEU A 353 10.95 -1.93 -5.72
C LEU A 353 10.75 -0.43 -5.97
N VAL A 354 9.50 0.06 -5.87
CA VAL A 354 9.12 1.44 -6.19
C VAL A 354 9.17 2.35 -4.94
N LYS A 355 9.68 1.84 -3.82
CA LYS A 355 10.05 2.62 -2.63
C LYS A 355 11.56 2.75 -2.57
#